data_AF-A0AAU2WQB8-F1
#
_entry.id   AF-A0AAU2WQB8-F1
#
_cell.length_a   1.000
_cell.length_b   1.000
_cell.length_c   1.000
_cell.angle_alpha   90.00
_cell.angle_beta   90.00
_cell.angle_gamma   90.00
#
_symmetry.space_group_name_H-M   'P 1'
#
loop_
_entity.id
_entity.type
_entity.pdbx_description
1 polymer ?
#
loop_
_entity_poly.entity_id
_entity_poly.type
_entity_poly.pdbx_seq_one_letter_code
_entity_poly.pdbx_strand_id
1 'polypeptide(L)'
;MANGVWHTGREIVINLSRKDLGHPAIEGLLEEITTSVSDRDPTMLECLEHHENRRCRSARGGKTEWMFVRRMRVDGHVRLVAAHLPVTHRATPEESERRSATKERIAAAAVAAGLAAEVEARTDDGHGVLDALVTGPSGIRVGWEVQYAPVSAATVRKRSETAYRHGATPSWVTHDDTSQVIHRAPWSLVNDMSWQDIANGREMLIRGGIRHLQTWTCSPSRDRPCPNGQGSCGEPHFEWFAPADCIPEKRYITIDELVVSSAYGQHVPLFRRRRGNGRSGFYTWVSPQERHAWFEMQELPEQDEDDADEADEITYTEDEIDRSCHWGDEGPVRGSARPRRDVPAPGHRVPPQRNSPAEEGRFRVTDRQRRAAALLHDCRTWEIGPCFGCSTLMHRYGRHAGMYCAGCRSKIRRP
;
A
#
# COMPACT_ATOMS: atom_id res chain seq x y z
N MET A 1 19.07 8.23 2.21
CA MET A 1 18.93 6.84 1.71
C MET A 1 20.27 6.17 1.92
N ALA A 2 20.31 4.92 2.33
CA ALA A 2 21.57 4.22 2.54
C ALA A 2 22.30 4.05 1.19
N ASN A 3 23.54 4.51 1.12
CA ASN A 3 24.45 4.32 -0.03
C ASN A 3 25.49 3.21 0.24
N GLY A 4 25.52 2.63 1.45
CA GLY A 4 26.40 1.53 1.82
C GLY A 4 25.70 0.18 1.89
N VAL A 5 26.37 -0.88 1.42
CA VAL A 5 25.92 -2.28 1.55
C VAL A 5 27.12 -3.19 1.79
N TRP A 6 26.96 -4.25 2.59
CA TRP A 6 27.98 -5.29 2.76
C TRP A 6 27.79 -6.38 1.72
N HIS A 7 28.88 -6.82 1.09
CA HIS A 7 28.87 -7.96 0.18
C HIS A 7 29.44 -9.19 0.89
N THR A 8 28.60 -10.18 1.17
CA THR A 8 28.98 -11.35 1.98
C THR A 8 29.98 -12.25 1.28
N GLY A 9 29.78 -12.56 0.00
CA GLY A 9 30.67 -13.48 -0.73
C GLY A 9 32.07 -12.93 -1.03
N ARG A 10 32.26 -11.61 -1.00
CA ARG A 10 33.54 -10.92 -1.27
C ARG A 10 34.12 -10.28 -0.02
N GLU A 11 33.37 -10.27 1.08
CA GLU A 11 33.72 -9.66 2.36
C GLU A 11 34.18 -8.19 2.24
N ILE A 12 33.44 -7.41 1.45
CA ILE A 12 33.74 -6.00 1.20
C ILE A 12 32.55 -5.10 1.51
N VAL A 13 32.87 -3.86 1.86
CA VAL A 13 31.91 -2.77 2.00
C VAL A 13 31.78 -2.03 0.66
N ILE A 14 30.59 -1.94 0.11
CA ILE A 14 30.30 -1.31 -1.19
C ILE A 14 29.72 0.09 -0.96
N ASN A 15 30.27 1.09 -1.64
CA ASN A 15 29.73 2.46 -1.66
C ASN A 15 29.07 2.77 -3.00
N LEU A 16 27.73 2.73 -3.03
CA LEU A 16 26.90 2.99 -4.20
C LEU A 16 26.97 4.42 -4.74
N SER A 17 27.51 5.36 -3.96
CA SER A 17 27.73 6.74 -4.40
C SER A 17 28.98 6.91 -5.26
N ARG A 18 29.86 5.90 -5.37
CA ARG A 18 31.11 5.95 -6.16
C ARG A 18 31.02 5.10 -7.42
N LYS A 19 31.65 5.58 -8.50
CA LYS A 19 31.65 4.88 -9.80
C LYS A 19 32.31 3.49 -9.73
N ASP A 20 33.38 3.38 -8.96
CA ASP A 20 34.12 2.14 -8.73
C ASP A 20 33.59 1.34 -7.53
N LEU A 21 32.48 1.80 -6.94
CA LEU A 21 31.87 1.22 -5.74
C LEU A 21 32.78 1.21 -4.51
N GLY A 22 33.88 1.98 -4.54
CA GLY A 22 34.96 1.98 -3.55
C GLY A 22 36.07 0.96 -3.81
N HIS A 23 36.01 0.20 -4.92
CA HIS A 23 36.92 -0.92 -5.20
C HIS A 23 37.39 -0.92 -6.67
N PRO A 24 38.36 -0.06 -7.04
CA PRO A 24 38.79 0.09 -8.44
C PRO A 24 39.48 -1.15 -9.02
N ALA A 25 39.96 -2.06 -8.18
CA ALA A 25 40.62 -3.30 -8.60
C ALA A 25 39.66 -4.49 -8.82
N ILE A 26 38.35 -4.33 -8.55
CA ILE A 26 37.37 -5.40 -8.66
C ILE A 26 36.50 -5.17 -9.90
N GLU A 27 36.80 -5.89 -10.96
CA GLU A 27 36.03 -5.87 -12.20
C GLU A 27 34.66 -6.57 -12.04
N GLY A 28 33.66 -6.12 -12.79
CA GLY A 28 32.33 -6.74 -12.83
C GLY A 28 31.42 -6.52 -11.61
N LEU A 29 31.91 -5.86 -10.56
CA LEU A 29 31.17 -5.71 -9.30
C LEU A 29 29.80 -5.01 -9.46
N LEU A 30 29.69 -4.03 -10.36
CA LEU A 30 28.42 -3.35 -10.64
C LEU A 30 27.38 -4.29 -11.25
N GLU A 31 27.79 -5.15 -12.19
CA GLU A 31 26.89 -6.12 -12.83
C GLU A 31 26.43 -7.17 -11.82
N GLU A 32 27.35 -7.66 -10.98
CA GLU A 32 27.06 -8.61 -9.92
C GLU A 32 26.03 -8.08 -8.91
N ILE A 33 26.22 -6.88 -8.36
CA ILE A 33 25.30 -6.35 -7.33
C ILE A 33 23.96 -5.88 -7.89
N THR A 34 23.88 -5.63 -9.20
CA THR A 34 22.63 -5.25 -9.89
C THR A 34 21.92 -6.44 -10.53
N THR A 35 22.53 -7.63 -10.50
CA THR A 35 21.89 -8.88 -10.91
C THR A 35 20.62 -9.10 -10.10
N SER A 36 19.56 -9.51 -10.79
CA SER A 36 18.25 -9.78 -10.20
C SER A 36 18.37 -10.76 -9.04
N VAL A 37 17.61 -10.50 -7.97
CA VAL A 37 17.58 -11.38 -6.77
C VAL A 37 17.13 -12.80 -7.12
N SER A 38 16.37 -12.98 -8.20
CA SER A 38 15.97 -14.32 -8.68
C SER A 38 17.10 -15.12 -9.31
N ASP A 39 18.17 -14.44 -9.74
CA ASP A 39 19.27 -15.01 -10.51
C ASP A 39 20.60 -15.01 -9.73
N ARG A 40 20.58 -14.64 -8.44
CA ARG A 40 21.75 -14.63 -7.54
C ARG A 40 21.38 -15.13 -6.13
N ASP A 41 22.38 -15.38 -5.30
CA ASP A 41 22.16 -15.67 -3.88
C ASP A 41 21.49 -14.45 -3.18
N PRO A 42 20.28 -14.61 -2.61
CA PRO A 42 19.58 -13.53 -1.91
C PRO A 42 20.37 -12.97 -0.70
N THR A 43 21.30 -13.74 -0.15
CA THR A 43 22.13 -13.37 1.00
C THR A 43 23.46 -12.70 0.62
N MET A 44 23.72 -12.51 -0.67
CA MET A 44 24.95 -11.88 -1.18
C MET A 44 25.14 -10.44 -0.67
N LEU A 45 24.05 -9.71 -0.45
CA LEU A 45 24.10 -8.31 -0.02
C LEU A 45 23.37 -8.15 1.33
N GLU A 46 24.02 -7.49 2.27
CA GLU A 46 23.56 -7.36 3.66
C GLU A 46 23.60 -5.89 4.11
N CYS A 47 22.65 -5.52 4.97
CA CYS A 47 22.66 -4.20 5.61
C CYS A 47 23.91 -4.01 6.47
N LEU A 48 24.66 -2.93 6.25
CA LEU A 48 25.86 -2.60 7.04
C LEU A 48 25.58 -2.49 8.54
N GLU A 49 24.44 -1.92 8.93
CA GLU A 49 24.09 -1.84 10.35
C GLU A 49 23.87 -3.23 10.95
N HIS A 50 23.27 -4.16 10.20
CA HIS A 50 23.12 -5.54 10.66
C HIS A 50 24.48 -6.26 10.74
N HIS A 51 25.27 -6.18 9.68
CA HIS A 51 26.59 -6.81 9.57
C HIS A 51 27.52 -6.41 10.73
N GLU A 52 27.48 -5.15 11.15
CA GLU A 52 28.26 -4.62 12.27
C GLU A 52 27.71 -4.98 13.65
N ASN A 53 26.80 -5.95 13.74
CA ASN A 53 26.10 -6.34 14.95
C ASN A 53 25.31 -5.18 15.61
N ARG A 54 24.99 -4.13 14.83
CA ARG A 54 24.10 -3.06 15.27
C ARG A 54 22.65 -3.44 14.93
N ARG A 55 21.71 -2.76 15.59
CA ARG A 55 20.28 -3.10 15.50
C ARG A 55 19.66 -2.55 14.22
N CYS A 56 19.72 -3.31 13.12
CA CYS A 56 19.06 -2.95 11.87
C CYS A 56 17.58 -2.63 12.07
N ARG A 57 17.20 -1.39 11.72
CA ARG A 57 15.82 -0.91 11.85
C ARG A 57 14.84 -1.67 10.95
N SER A 58 15.27 -2.09 9.76
CA SER A 58 14.44 -2.85 8.83
C SER A 58 14.11 -4.24 9.34
N ALA A 59 15.11 -4.94 9.89
CA ALA A 59 14.92 -6.25 10.52
C ALA A 59 13.89 -6.20 11.67
N ARG A 60 13.97 -5.18 12.51
CA ARG A 60 12.96 -4.94 13.59
C ARG A 60 11.58 -4.59 13.05
N GLY A 61 11.52 -4.06 11.85
CA GLY A 61 10.30 -3.71 11.12
C GLY A 61 9.65 -4.87 10.41
N GLY A 62 10.15 -6.10 10.58
CA GLY A 62 9.63 -7.28 9.88
C GLY A 62 10.04 -7.35 8.42
N LYS A 63 11.23 -6.82 8.06
CA LYS A 63 11.93 -7.10 6.79
C LYS A 63 13.16 -7.96 7.06
N THR A 64 13.80 -8.50 6.03
CA THR A 64 15.10 -9.18 6.21
C THR A 64 16.24 -8.17 6.27
N GLU A 65 17.35 -8.53 6.88
CA GLU A 65 18.65 -7.85 6.87
C GLU A 65 19.31 -7.83 5.49
N TRP A 66 18.92 -8.77 4.62
CA TRP A 66 19.42 -8.92 3.26
C TRP A 66 18.92 -7.79 2.35
N MET A 67 19.72 -7.43 1.35
CA MET A 67 19.52 -6.26 0.50
C MET A 67 19.57 -6.57 -1.00
N PHE A 68 19.06 -5.64 -1.79
CA PHE A 68 19.28 -5.56 -3.23
C PHE A 68 19.58 -4.12 -3.64
N VAL A 69 20.32 -3.96 -4.73
CA VAL A 69 20.60 -2.66 -5.33
C VAL A 69 19.62 -2.43 -6.47
N ARG A 70 19.01 -1.25 -6.51
CA ARG A 70 18.16 -0.81 -7.61
C ARG A 70 18.58 0.56 -8.11
N ARG A 71 18.23 0.84 -9.36
CA ARG A 71 18.32 2.19 -9.93
C ARG A 71 17.09 2.99 -9.49
N MET A 72 17.30 4.21 -8.99
CA MET A 72 16.24 5.12 -8.57
C MET A 72 16.55 6.54 -9.03
N ARG A 73 15.56 7.24 -9.57
CA ARG A 73 15.74 8.63 -10.02
C ARG A 73 15.56 9.60 -8.86
N VAL A 74 16.58 10.36 -8.52
CA VAL A 74 16.60 11.34 -7.42
C VAL A 74 17.05 12.67 -8.01
N ASP A 75 16.23 13.71 -7.86
CA ASP A 75 16.51 15.07 -8.37
C ASP A 75 16.91 15.13 -9.86
N GLY A 76 16.29 14.31 -10.70
CA GLY A 76 16.55 14.24 -12.14
C GLY A 76 17.64 13.27 -12.55
N HIS A 77 18.39 12.70 -11.59
CA HIS A 77 19.53 11.82 -11.82
C HIS A 77 19.23 10.38 -11.44
N VAL A 78 19.70 9.40 -12.22
CA VAL A 78 19.59 7.98 -11.83
C VAL A 78 20.73 7.64 -10.88
N ARG A 79 20.39 7.14 -9.70
CA ARG A 79 21.34 6.73 -8.66
C ARG A 79 21.13 5.27 -8.30
N LEU A 80 22.18 4.63 -7.80
CA LEU A 80 22.08 3.32 -7.16
C LEU A 80 21.61 3.49 -5.71
N VAL A 81 20.62 2.70 -5.31
CA VAL A 81 20.07 2.73 -3.96
C VAL A 81 19.95 1.30 -3.44
N ALA A 82 20.42 1.07 -2.21
CA ALA A 82 20.24 -0.19 -1.52
C ALA A 82 18.87 -0.22 -0.82
N ALA A 83 18.17 -1.35 -0.94
CA ALA A 83 16.90 -1.58 -0.26
C ALA A 83 16.89 -2.99 0.37
N HIS A 84 16.27 -3.13 1.53
CA HIS A 84 16.09 -4.44 2.16
C HIS A 84 15.16 -5.31 1.33
N LEU A 85 15.51 -6.60 1.21
CA LEU A 85 14.64 -7.61 0.66
C LEU A 85 13.36 -7.70 1.52
N PRO A 86 12.19 -7.92 0.89
CA PRO A 86 10.98 -8.24 1.64
C PRO A 86 11.18 -9.57 2.36
N VAL A 87 10.46 -9.80 3.47
CA VAL A 87 10.40 -11.14 4.06
C VAL A 87 9.78 -12.06 3.02
N THR A 88 10.55 -13.05 2.59
CA THR A 88 10.09 -14.14 1.74
C THR A 88 10.20 -15.41 2.57
N HIS A 89 9.35 -15.57 3.58
CA HIS A 89 9.23 -16.88 4.23
C HIS A 89 8.31 -17.77 3.39
N ARG A 90 8.60 -19.07 3.40
CA ARG A 90 7.65 -20.05 2.90
C ARG A 90 6.42 -20.03 3.81
N ALA A 91 5.25 -20.19 3.22
CA ALA A 91 4.01 -20.28 3.98
C ALA A 91 4.18 -21.31 5.11
N THR A 92 3.91 -20.86 6.33
CA THR A 92 3.84 -21.73 7.50
C THR A 92 2.66 -22.70 7.35
N PRO A 93 2.65 -23.83 8.10
CA PRO A 93 1.49 -24.72 8.13
C PRO A 93 0.20 -23.97 8.47
N GLU A 94 0.25 -23.07 9.46
CA GLU A 94 -0.91 -22.28 9.87
C GLU A 94 -1.38 -21.28 8.79
N GLU A 95 -0.47 -20.62 8.07
CA GLU A 95 -0.83 -19.80 6.91
C GLU A 95 -1.46 -20.63 5.78
N SER A 96 -0.98 -21.87 5.59
CA SER A 96 -1.50 -22.80 4.58
C SER A 96 -2.90 -23.31 4.93
N GLU A 97 -3.15 -23.64 6.20
CA GLU A 97 -4.47 -23.98 6.71
C GLU A 97 -5.43 -22.79 6.62
N ARG A 98 -4.98 -21.59 6.97
CA ARG A 98 -5.79 -20.36 6.82
C ARG A 98 -6.17 -20.14 5.35
N ARG A 99 -5.20 -20.28 4.43
CA ARG A 99 -5.46 -20.17 2.98
C ARG A 99 -6.50 -21.19 2.51
N SER A 100 -6.38 -22.43 2.98
CA SER A 100 -7.31 -23.52 2.64
C SER A 100 -8.71 -23.29 3.19
N ALA A 101 -8.84 -22.87 4.45
CA ALA A 101 -10.13 -22.53 5.05
C ALA A 101 -10.81 -21.36 4.30
N THR A 102 -10.05 -20.32 3.90
CA THR A 102 -10.62 -19.17 3.19
C THR A 102 -11.06 -19.53 1.76
N LYS A 103 -10.29 -20.32 1.00
CA LYS A 103 -10.70 -20.71 -0.36
C LYS A 103 -11.96 -21.59 -0.33
N GLU A 104 -12.05 -22.50 0.63
CA GLU A 104 -13.25 -23.33 0.84
C GLU A 104 -14.45 -22.48 1.23
N ARG A 105 -14.26 -21.51 2.13
CA ARG A 105 -15.32 -20.57 2.51
C ARG A 105 -15.84 -19.75 1.33
N ILE A 106 -14.95 -19.25 0.48
CA ILE A 106 -15.32 -18.50 -0.73
C ILE A 106 -16.22 -19.36 -1.63
N ALA A 107 -15.82 -20.60 -1.89
CA ALA A 107 -16.64 -21.52 -2.69
C ALA A 107 -17.97 -21.86 -2.00
N ALA A 108 -17.95 -22.11 -0.69
CA ALA A 108 -19.16 -22.39 0.08
C ALA A 108 -20.15 -21.22 0.07
N ALA A 109 -19.68 -19.98 0.21
CA ALA A 109 -20.51 -18.78 0.14
C ALA A 109 -21.16 -18.61 -1.24
N ALA A 110 -20.41 -18.88 -2.31
CA ALA A 110 -20.95 -18.86 -3.67
C ALA A 110 -22.01 -19.94 -3.89
N VAL A 111 -21.73 -21.20 -3.50
CA VAL A 111 -22.67 -22.32 -3.63
C VAL A 111 -23.95 -22.09 -2.81
N ALA A 112 -23.82 -21.57 -1.58
CA ALA A 112 -24.96 -21.22 -0.74
C ALA A 112 -25.86 -20.15 -1.38
N ALA A 113 -25.31 -19.29 -2.23
CA ALA A 113 -26.03 -18.30 -3.01
C ALA A 113 -26.52 -18.79 -4.39
N GLY A 114 -26.38 -20.10 -4.68
CA GLY A 114 -26.79 -20.71 -5.95
C GLY A 114 -25.85 -20.42 -7.12
N LEU A 115 -24.61 -20.00 -6.86
CA LEU A 115 -23.61 -19.72 -7.88
C LEU A 115 -22.73 -20.93 -8.16
N ALA A 116 -22.16 -21.01 -9.37
CA ALA A 116 -21.16 -22.01 -9.69
C ALA A 116 -19.81 -21.59 -9.09
N ALA A 117 -19.15 -22.51 -8.40
CA ALA A 117 -17.83 -22.29 -7.82
C ALA A 117 -16.94 -23.52 -7.95
N GLU A 118 -15.65 -23.27 -8.20
CA GLU A 118 -14.61 -24.28 -8.29
C GLU A 118 -13.46 -23.88 -7.36
N VAL A 119 -12.98 -24.82 -6.54
CA VAL A 119 -11.78 -24.63 -5.71
C VAL A 119 -10.59 -25.19 -6.47
N GLU A 120 -9.44 -24.50 -6.42
CA GLU A 120 -8.25 -24.86 -7.19
C GLU A 120 -8.54 -25.00 -8.70
N ALA A 121 -9.31 -24.03 -9.21
CA ALA A 121 -9.71 -23.99 -10.61
C ALA A 121 -8.47 -23.87 -11.50
N ARG A 122 -8.22 -24.91 -12.29
CA ARG A 122 -7.12 -24.92 -13.26
C ARG A 122 -7.45 -24.02 -14.43
N THR A 123 -6.45 -23.31 -14.88
CA THR A 123 -6.52 -22.56 -16.12
C THR A 123 -6.57 -23.50 -17.32
N ASP A 124 -7.20 -23.05 -18.42
CA ASP A 124 -7.38 -23.87 -19.63
C ASP A 124 -6.03 -24.29 -20.26
N ASP A 125 -4.98 -23.51 -20.02
CA ASP A 125 -3.60 -23.79 -20.46
C ASP A 125 -2.85 -24.73 -19.51
N GLY A 126 -3.45 -25.14 -18.38
CA GLY A 126 -2.87 -26.02 -17.37
C GLY A 126 -1.70 -25.42 -16.57
N HIS A 127 -1.34 -24.16 -16.81
CA HIS A 127 -0.15 -23.52 -16.24
C HIS A 127 -0.42 -22.66 -14.99
N GLY A 128 -1.70 -22.51 -14.61
CA GLY A 128 -2.14 -21.73 -13.46
C GLY A 128 -3.27 -22.41 -12.69
N VAL A 129 -3.37 -22.06 -11.40
CA VAL A 129 -4.43 -22.51 -10.50
C VAL A 129 -4.90 -21.28 -9.73
N LEU A 130 -6.19 -20.96 -9.85
CA LEU A 130 -6.85 -19.97 -9.02
C LEU A 130 -7.31 -20.65 -7.73
N ASP A 131 -7.19 -19.99 -6.57
CA ASP A 131 -7.60 -20.61 -5.30
C ASP A 131 -9.09 -20.93 -5.28
N ALA A 132 -9.91 -20.03 -5.82
CA ALA A 132 -11.29 -20.31 -6.16
C ALA A 132 -11.72 -19.52 -7.40
N LEU A 133 -12.62 -20.08 -8.20
CA LEU A 133 -13.27 -19.40 -9.31
C LEU A 133 -14.77 -19.39 -9.04
N VAL A 134 -15.39 -18.21 -9.09
CA VAL A 134 -16.83 -18.04 -8.91
C VAL A 134 -17.43 -17.49 -10.19
N THR A 135 -18.49 -18.14 -10.68
CA THR A 135 -19.19 -17.74 -11.91
C THR A 135 -20.62 -17.34 -11.58
N GLY A 136 -20.93 -16.08 -11.89
CA GLY A 136 -22.26 -15.48 -11.76
C GLY A 136 -23.20 -15.83 -12.90
N PRO A 137 -24.52 -15.59 -12.74
CA PRO A 137 -25.54 -15.97 -13.71
C PRO A 137 -25.39 -15.26 -15.07
N SER A 138 -24.81 -14.06 -15.10
CA SER A 138 -24.53 -13.32 -16.35
C SER A 138 -23.20 -13.71 -17.01
N GLY A 139 -22.61 -14.85 -16.61
CA GLY A 139 -21.29 -15.27 -17.10
C GLY A 139 -20.12 -14.48 -16.51
N ILE A 140 -20.36 -13.62 -15.52
CA ILE A 140 -19.30 -12.88 -14.82
C ILE A 140 -18.45 -13.88 -14.03
N ARG A 141 -17.14 -13.90 -14.29
CA ARG A 141 -16.20 -14.77 -13.59
C ARG A 141 -15.29 -13.96 -12.69
N VAL A 142 -15.17 -14.35 -11.43
CA VAL A 142 -14.27 -13.73 -10.45
C VAL A 142 -13.30 -14.80 -9.95
N GLY A 143 -12.02 -14.60 -10.21
CA GLY A 143 -10.93 -15.47 -9.78
C GLY A 143 -10.36 -15.00 -8.45
N TRP A 144 -10.55 -15.77 -7.40
CA TRP A 144 -10.11 -15.45 -6.05
C TRP A 144 -8.72 -16.03 -5.77
N GLU A 145 -7.87 -15.21 -5.16
CA GLU A 145 -6.50 -15.55 -4.73
C GLU A 145 -6.33 -15.18 -3.26
N VAL A 146 -6.03 -16.16 -2.40
CA VAL A 146 -5.88 -15.95 -0.96
C VAL A 146 -4.40 -15.91 -0.59
N GLN A 147 -3.96 -14.78 -0.06
CA GLN A 147 -2.55 -14.53 0.21
C GLN A 147 -2.32 -14.11 1.66
N TYR A 148 -1.93 -15.06 2.49
CA TYR A 148 -1.56 -14.83 3.90
C TYR A 148 -0.06 -14.94 4.18
N ALA A 149 0.69 -15.58 3.29
CA ALA A 149 2.16 -15.49 3.30
C ALA A 149 2.63 -14.27 2.49
N PRO A 150 3.86 -13.78 2.64
CA PRO A 150 4.40 -12.73 1.80
C PRO A 150 4.40 -13.10 0.32
N VAL A 151 4.14 -12.11 -0.54
CA VAL A 151 4.14 -12.27 -2.01
C VAL A 151 4.84 -11.10 -2.67
N SER A 152 5.52 -11.36 -3.78
CA SER A 152 6.14 -10.29 -4.57
C SER A 152 5.11 -9.58 -5.46
N ALA A 153 5.36 -8.31 -5.78
CA ALA A 153 4.56 -7.55 -6.73
C ALA A 153 4.51 -8.21 -8.13
N ALA A 154 5.61 -8.82 -8.57
CA ALA A 154 5.70 -9.51 -9.85
C ALA A 154 4.81 -10.76 -9.88
N THR A 155 4.77 -11.51 -8.78
CA THR A 155 3.89 -12.68 -8.62
C THR A 155 2.42 -12.26 -8.66
N VAL A 156 2.04 -11.18 -7.95
CA VAL A 156 0.67 -10.64 -7.99
C VAL A 156 0.26 -10.27 -9.40
N ARG A 157 1.13 -9.55 -10.12
CA ARG A 157 0.89 -9.16 -11.52
C ARG A 157 0.71 -10.39 -12.42
N LYS A 158 1.66 -11.33 -12.39
CA LYS A 158 1.63 -12.55 -13.23
C LYS A 158 0.35 -13.37 -13.00
N ARG A 159 -0.05 -13.60 -11.75
CA ARG A 159 -1.26 -14.37 -11.43
C ARG A 159 -2.54 -13.61 -11.80
N SER A 160 -2.56 -12.29 -11.59
CA SER A 160 -3.69 -11.45 -12.02
C SER A 160 -3.87 -11.43 -13.54
N GLU A 161 -2.77 -11.30 -14.29
CA GLU A 161 -2.77 -11.41 -15.77
C GLU A 161 -3.21 -12.80 -16.24
N THR A 162 -2.87 -13.84 -15.49
CA THR A 162 -3.34 -15.20 -15.75
C THR A 162 -4.86 -15.26 -15.58
N ALA A 163 -5.42 -14.79 -14.46
CA ALA A 163 -6.87 -14.72 -14.26
C ALA A 163 -7.60 -13.99 -15.41
N TYR A 164 -7.07 -12.82 -15.82
CA TYR A 164 -7.62 -12.07 -16.95
C TYR A 164 -7.59 -12.85 -18.27
N ARG A 165 -6.48 -13.55 -18.58
CA ARG A 165 -6.38 -14.41 -19.77
C ARG A 165 -7.42 -15.53 -19.78
N HIS A 166 -7.86 -15.98 -18.61
CA HIS A 166 -8.96 -16.95 -18.46
C HIS A 166 -10.34 -16.30 -18.30
N GLY A 167 -10.48 -15.03 -18.68
CA GLY A 167 -11.76 -14.33 -18.66
C GLY A 167 -12.33 -14.08 -17.26
N ALA A 168 -11.49 -14.13 -16.22
CA ALA A 168 -11.88 -13.89 -14.85
C ALA A 168 -11.30 -12.56 -14.34
N THR A 169 -12.11 -11.80 -13.58
CA THR A 169 -11.60 -10.65 -12.83
C THR A 169 -10.87 -11.15 -11.58
N PRO A 170 -9.58 -10.82 -11.38
CA PRO A 170 -8.85 -11.25 -10.19
C PRO A 170 -9.36 -10.52 -8.95
N SER A 171 -9.46 -11.23 -7.82
CA SER A 171 -9.81 -10.71 -6.50
C SER A 171 -8.88 -11.30 -5.45
N TRP A 172 -8.06 -10.47 -4.83
CA TRP A 172 -7.08 -10.93 -3.84
C TRP A 172 -7.55 -10.70 -2.41
N VAL A 173 -7.27 -11.65 -1.52
CA VAL A 173 -7.55 -11.55 -0.09
C VAL A 173 -6.26 -11.54 0.71
N THR A 174 -6.11 -10.61 1.65
CA THR A 174 -4.97 -10.51 2.57
C THR A 174 -5.45 -10.10 3.97
N HIS A 175 -4.68 -10.40 5.01
CA HIS A 175 -4.86 -9.84 6.36
C HIS A 175 -3.80 -8.78 6.71
N ASP A 176 -2.73 -8.70 5.91
CA ASP A 176 -1.62 -7.77 6.09
C ASP A 176 -1.87 -6.49 5.27
N ASP A 177 -1.96 -5.35 5.97
CA ASP A 177 -2.20 -4.01 5.39
C ASP A 177 -0.95 -3.42 4.72
N THR A 178 0.19 -4.10 4.81
CA THR A 178 1.44 -3.77 4.12
C THR A 178 1.71 -4.65 2.89
N SER A 179 0.83 -5.61 2.61
CA SER A 179 0.98 -6.60 1.56
C SER A 179 1.14 -5.98 0.17
N GLN A 180 1.99 -6.59 -0.66
CA GLN A 180 2.21 -6.14 -2.03
C GLN A 180 0.98 -6.31 -2.93
N VAL A 181 -0.01 -7.09 -2.51
CA VAL A 181 -1.31 -7.21 -3.19
C VAL A 181 -2.02 -5.86 -3.30
N ILE A 182 -1.92 -5.06 -2.24
CA ILE A 182 -2.69 -3.83 -2.09
C ILE A 182 -2.36 -2.87 -3.24
N HIS A 183 -3.43 -2.40 -3.90
CA HIS A 183 -3.37 -1.47 -5.04
C HIS A 183 -2.72 -2.00 -6.32
N ARG A 184 -2.41 -3.29 -6.42
CA ARG A 184 -1.86 -3.91 -7.65
C ARG A 184 -2.85 -4.75 -8.44
N ALA A 185 -3.88 -5.23 -7.78
CA ALA A 185 -5.05 -5.90 -8.35
C ALA A 185 -6.27 -5.57 -7.48
N PRO A 186 -7.51 -5.86 -7.90
CA PRO A 186 -8.66 -5.79 -7.00
C PRO A 186 -8.39 -6.66 -5.76
N TRP A 187 -8.63 -6.09 -4.57
CA TRP A 187 -8.16 -6.66 -3.31
C TRP A 187 -9.16 -6.44 -2.19
N SER A 188 -9.06 -7.24 -1.13
CA SER A 188 -9.80 -7.13 0.11
C SER A 188 -8.90 -7.43 1.30
N LEU A 189 -8.88 -6.53 2.28
CA LEU A 189 -8.19 -6.73 3.55
C LEU A 189 -9.20 -7.24 4.58
N VAL A 190 -8.91 -8.37 5.21
CA VAL A 190 -9.71 -8.95 6.30
C VAL A 190 -8.94 -8.86 7.62
N ASN A 191 -9.60 -9.16 8.74
CA ASN A 191 -8.91 -9.28 10.02
C ASN A 191 -7.98 -10.49 10.00
N ASP A 192 -6.91 -10.45 10.81
CA ASP A 192 -6.13 -11.64 11.11
C ASP A 192 -6.98 -12.60 11.97
N MET A 193 -7.25 -13.79 11.42
CA MET A 193 -8.15 -14.79 11.99
C MET A 193 -7.49 -16.16 11.90
N SER A 194 -7.73 -17.02 12.89
CA SER A 194 -7.28 -18.41 12.85
C SER A 194 -8.07 -19.19 11.80
N TRP A 195 -7.50 -20.29 11.29
CA TRP A 195 -8.19 -21.12 10.30
C TRP A 195 -9.46 -21.75 10.87
N GLN A 196 -9.49 -22.06 12.17
CA GLN A 196 -10.66 -22.61 12.85
C GLN A 196 -11.81 -21.61 12.87
N ASP A 197 -11.52 -20.33 13.16
CA ASP A 197 -12.54 -19.28 13.15
C ASP A 197 -13.13 -19.10 11.75
N ILE A 198 -12.29 -19.15 10.72
CA ILE A 198 -12.70 -19.06 9.32
C ILE A 198 -13.61 -20.24 8.95
N ALA A 199 -13.17 -21.47 9.24
CA ALA A 199 -13.89 -22.70 8.93
C ALA A 199 -15.22 -22.83 9.69
N ASN A 200 -15.27 -22.35 10.94
CA ASN A 200 -16.50 -22.36 11.76
C ASN A 200 -17.48 -21.22 11.41
N GLY A 201 -17.22 -20.47 10.34
CA GLY A 201 -18.15 -19.45 9.84
C GLY A 201 -18.15 -18.14 10.64
N ARG A 202 -17.12 -17.86 11.46
CA ARG A 202 -17.00 -16.57 12.14
C ARG A 202 -16.98 -15.45 11.12
N GLU A 203 -17.66 -14.34 11.40
CA GLU A 203 -17.78 -13.24 10.44
C GLU A 203 -16.41 -12.68 9.98
N MET A 204 -16.17 -12.67 8.66
CA MET A 204 -14.96 -12.14 8.05
C MET A 204 -15.24 -10.78 7.40
N LEU A 205 -15.17 -9.72 8.20
CA LEU A 205 -15.39 -8.34 7.72
C LEU A 205 -14.23 -7.85 6.85
N ILE A 206 -14.58 -7.19 5.74
CA ILE A 206 -13.62 -6.52 4.85
C ILE A 206 -13.27 -5.14 5.43
N ARG A 207 -12.05 -4.98 5.91
CA ARG A 207 -11.49 -3.74 6.48
C ARG A 207 -10.93 -2.78 5.43
N GLY A 208 -10.59 -3.28 4.24
CA GLY A 208 -10.01 -2.49 3.16
C GLY A 208 -10.30 -3.07 1.79
N GLY A 209 -10.20 -2.25 0.75
CA GLY A 209 -10.45 -2.66 -0.62
C GLY A 209 -11.84 -2.30 -1.16
N ILE A 210 -12.81 -2.00 -0.28
CA ILE A 210 -14.12 -1.45 -0.65
C ILE A 210 -14.12 0.07 -0.44
N ARG A 211 -14.66 0.81 -1.42
CA ARG A 211 -14.80 2.27 -1.35
C ARG A 211 -16.16 2.72 -1.86
N HIS A 212 -16.60 3.86 -1.36
CA HIS A 212 -17.84 4.52 -1.76
C HIS A 212 -17.55 5.94 -2.23
N LEU A 213 -18.15 6.31 -3.35
CA LEU A 213 -18.07 7.67 -3.86
C LEU A 213 -19.01 8.54 -3.05
N GLN A 214 -18.49 9.64 -2.51
CA GLN A 214 -19.33 10.66 -1.89
C GLN A 214 -19.06 12.02 -2.51
N THR A 215 -20.14 12.73 -2.82
CA THR A 215 -20.14 14.08 -3.34
C THR A 215 -20.63 15.04 -2.25
N TRP A 216 -20.04 16.23 -2.16
CA TRP A 216 -20.49 17.27 -1.25
C TRP A 216 -20.16 18.66 -1.78
N THR A 217 -21.03 19.63 -1.52
CA THR A 217 -20.72 21.04 -1.75
C THR A 217 -19.89 21.58 -0.59
N CYS A 218 -18.75 22.19 -0.89
CA CYS A 218 -17.87 22.76 0.10
C CYS A 218 -18.49 24.03 0.72
N SER A 219 -18.87 23.98 2.00
CA SER A 219 -19.39 25.14 2.73
C SER A 219 -18.80 25.23 4.14
N PRO A 220 -18.86 26.42 4.80
CA PRO A 220 -18.33 26.59 6.16
C PRO A 220 -18.99 25.69 7.22
N SER A 221 -20.19 25.16 6.93
CA SER A 221 -21.05 24.45 7.88
C SER A 221 -21.09 22.93 7.69
N ARG A 222 -20.33 22.37 6.74
CA ARG A 222 -20.37 20.94 6.40
C ARG A 222 -19.41 20.09 7.23
N ASP A 223 -19.76 18.82 7.38
CA ASP A 223 -18.99 17.81 8.14
C ASP A 223 -17.62 17.47 7.51
N ARG A 224 -17.37 17.85 6.25
CA ARG A 224 -16.12 17.58 5.54
C ARG A 224 -15.29 18.84 5.32
N PRO A 225 -13.99 18.84 5.67
CA PRO A 225 -13.10 19.94 5.33
C PRO A 225 -12.92 20.06 3.81
N CYS A 226 -12.62 21.26 3.34
CA CYS A 226 -12.25 21.48 1.95
C CYS A 226 -10.97 20.70 1.60
N PRO A 227 -10.95 19.82 0.58
CA PRO A 227 -9.76 19.12 0.12
C PRO A 227 -8.62 20.06 -0.31
N ASN A 228 -8.95 21.29 -0.71
CA ASN A 228 -7.97 22.30 -1.12
C ASN A 228 -7.31 23.02 0.06
N GLY A 229 -7.68 22.70 1.31
CA GLY A 229 -6.99 23.15 2.53
C GLY A 229 -7.24 24.61 2.94
N GLN A 230 -8.04 25.37 2.20
CA GLN A 230 -8.36 26.77 2.51
C GLN A 230 -9.87 26.94 2.80
N GLY A 231 -10.26 26.90 4.08
CA GLY A 231 -11.62 27.22 4.50
C GLY A 231 -12.71 26.46 3.73
N SER A 232 -13.75 27.17 3.30
CA SER A 232 -14.77 26.66 2.38
C SER A 232 -14.60 27.30 1.00
N CYS A 233 -14.57 26.50 -0.07
CA CYS A 233 -14.40 27.02 -1.43
C CYS A 233 -15.72 27.20 -2.22
N GLY A 234 -16.86 26.73 -1.71
CA GLY A 234 -18.16 26.83 -2.41
C GLY A 234 -18.39 25.75 -3.47
N GLU A 235 -17.33 25.13 -3.98
CA GLU A 235 -17.40 24.18 -5.10
C GLU A 235 -17.84 22.77 -4.69
N PRO A 236 -18.43 21.98 -5.62
CA PRO A 236 -18.64 20.56 -5.41
C PRO A 236 -17.31 19.80 -5.36
N HIS A 237 -17.24 18.85 -4.43
CA HIS A 237 -16.15 17.91 -4.28
C HIS A 237 -16.67 16.49 -4.32
N PHE A 238 -15.80 15.58 -4.71
CA PHE A 238 -16.09 14.16 -4.73
C PHE A 238 -14.82 13.37 -4.45
N GLU A 239 -14.94 12.33 -3.64
CA GLU A 239 -13.83 11.44 -3.28
C GLU A 239 -14.35 10.06 -2.87
N TRP A 240 -13.46 9.09 -2.89
CA TRP A 240 -13.71 7.72 -2.47
C TRP A 240 -13.36 7.53 -1.00
N PHE A 241 -14.32 7.08 -0.20
CA PHE A 241 -14.18 6.86 1.24
C PHE A 241 -14.27 5.38 1.60
N ALA A 242 -13.55 4.98 2.65
CA ALA A 242 -13.83 3.71 3.30
C ALA A 242 -15.20 3.77 4.01
N PRO A 243 -15.86 2.62 4.28
CA PRO A 243 -17.18 2.61 4.90
C PRO A 243 -17.27 3.44 6.20
N ALA A 244 -16.28 3.32 7.09
CA ALA A 244 -16.19 4.09 8.34
C ALA A 244 -15.99 5.60 8.15
N ASP A 245 -15.47 6.03 7.01
CA ASP A 245 -15.22 7.44 6.71
C ASP A 245 -16.38 8.08 5.94
N CYS A 246 -17.40 7.30 5.54
CA CYS A 246 -18.59 7.81 4.87
C CYS A 246 -19.45 8.67 5.82
N ILE A 247 -20.19 9.62 5.25
CA ILE A 247 -21.19 10.41 5.98
C ILE A 247 -22.53 10.30 5.25
N PRO A 248 -23.57 9.69 5.86
CA PRO A 248 -23.48 8.87 7.07
C PRO A 248 -22.56 7.65 6.87
N GLU A 249 -22.09 7.08 7.99
CA GLU A 249 -21.24 5.89 7.98
C GLU A 249 -21.94 4.75 7.23
N LYS A 250 -21.20 4.04 6.37
CA LYS A 250 -21.70 2.86 5.67
C LYS A 250 -21.25 1.60 6.39
N ARG A 251 -22.09 0.55 6.38
CA ARG A 251 -21.73 -0.74 6.97
C ARG A 251 -20.55 -1.37 6.25
N TYR A 252 -19.71 -2.06 6.99
CA TYR A 252 -18.77 -3.02 6.41
C TYR A 252 -19.53 -4.21 5.82
N ILE A 253 -18.98 -4.79 4.76
CA ILE A 253 -19.46 -6.04 4.18
C ILE A 253 -18.51 -7.19 4.54
N THR A 254 -19.02 -8.41 4.51
CA THR A 254 -18.21 -9.62 4.71
C THR A 254 -17.56 -10.09 3.41
N ILE A 255 -16.58 -10.99 3.52
CA ILE A 255 -16.01 -11.69 2.36
C ILE A 255 -17.11 -12.44 1.59
N ASP A 256 -18.03 -13.10 2.31
CA ASP A 256 -19.13 -13.88 1.75
C ASP A 256 -20.06 -12.97 0.92
N GLU A 257 -20.38 -11.77 1.42
CA GLU A 257 -21.17 -10.77 0.69
C GLU A 257 -20.45 -10.26 -0.56
N LEU A 258 -19.12 -10.04 -0.50
CA LEU A 258 -18.36 -9.61 -1.67
C LEU A 258 -18.26 -10.71 -2.73
N VAL A 259 -18.10 -11.98 -2.32
CA VAL A 259 -18.12 -13.13 -3.23
C VAL A 259 -19.39 -13.13 -4.07
N VAL A 260 -20.54 -13.03 -3.41
CA VAL A 260 -21.83 -13.04 -4.10
C VAL A 260 -21.99 -11.78 -4.94
N SER A 261 -21.85 -10.60 -4.33
CA SER A 261 -22.13 -9.33 -5.01
C SER A 261 -21.19 -9.04 -6.19
N SER A 262 -19.92 -9.46 -6.13
CA SER A 262 -19.01 -9.33 -7.28
C SER A 262 -19.39 -10.24 -8.45
N ALA A 263 -19.82 -11.48 -8.18
CA ALA A 263 -20.31 -12.40 -9.21
C ALA A 263 -21.62 -11.93 -9.85
N TYR A 264 -22.49 -11.24 -9.10
CA TYR A 264 -23.68 -10.58 -9.65
C TYR A 264 -23.38 -9.23 -10.32
N GLY A 265 -22.11 -8.78 -10.37
CA GLY A 265 -21.73 -7.49 -10.93
C GLY A 265 -22.18 -6.28 -10.11
N GLN A 266 -22.60 -6.48 -8.85
CA GLN A 266 -22.98 -5.44 -7.91
C GLN A 266 -21.78 -4.79 -7.22
N HIS A 267 -20.64 -5.47 -7.21
CA HIS A 267 -19.33 -4.87 -6.96
C HIS A 267 -18.43 -5.08 -8.16
N VAL A 268 -17.84 -3.99 -8.65
CA VAL A 268 -16.95 -4.00 -9.82
C VAL A 268 -15.61 -3.38 -9.44
N PRO A 269 -14.50 -3.84 -10.06
CA PRO A 269 -13.22 -3.22 -9.82
C PRO A 269 -13.16 -1.84 -10.46
N LEU A 270 -12.50 -0.91 -9.78
CA LEU A 270 -12.12 0.40 -10.28
C LEU A 270 -10.61 0.59 -10.07
N PHE A 271 -9.91 0.91 -11.15
CA PHE A 271 -8.53 1.38 -11.09
C PHE A 271 -8.50 2.91 -11.16
N ARG A 272 -7.87 3.54 -10.17
CA ARG A 272 -7.68 4.99 -10.12
C ARG A 272 -6.21 5.33 -10.27
N ARG A 273 -5.84 6.06 -11.33
CA ARG A 273 -4.47 6.60 -11.44
C ARG A 273 -4.20 7.60 -10.33
N ARG A 274 -3.00 7.57 -9.76
CA ARG A 274 -2.55 8.55 -8.78
C ARG A 274 -2.23 9.86 -9.51
N ARG A 275 -2.76 10.99 -9.04
CA ARG A 275 -2.45 12.32 -9.61
C ARG A 275 -0.93 12.54 -9.59
N GLY A 276 -0.37 12.90 -10.75
CA GLY A 276 1.06 13.16 -10.94
C GLY A 276 1.94 11.93 -11.21
N ASN A 277 1.39 10.71 -11.25
CA ASN A 277 2.11 9.51 -11.69
C ASN A 277 1.18 8.59 -12.48
N GLY A 278 1.24 8.68 -13.81
CA GLY A 278 0.39 7.92 -14.73
C GLY A 278 0.59 6.40 -14.69
N ARG A 279 1.68 5.92 -14.09
CA ARG A 279 2.04 4.49 -14.00
C ARG A 279 1.66 3.83 -12.67
N SER A 280 1.15 4.60 -11.69
CA SER A 280 0.75 4.07 -10.38
C SER A 280 -0.70 4.43 -10.08
N GLY A 281 -1.44 3.52 -9.46
CA GLY A 281 -2.83 3.76 -9.12
C GLY A 281 -3.31 2.87 -7.97
N PHE A 282 -4.60 2.98 -7.68
CA PHE A 282 -5.27 2.28 -6.60
C PHE A 282 -6.40 1.45 -7.20
N TYR A 283 -6.32 0.14 -7.02
CA TYR A 283 -7.48 -0.74 -7.21
C TYR A 283 -8.40 -0.68 -5.99
N THR A 284 -9.70 -0.71 -6.25
CA THR A 284 -10.76 -0.82 -5.24
C THR A 284 -11.98 -1.51 -5.84
N TRP A 285 -12.80 -2.12 -5.00
CA TRP A 285 -14.15 -2.56 -5.29
C TRP A 285 -15.13 -1.43 -4.97
N VAL A 286 -16.09 -1.20 -5.87
CA VAL A 286 -17.09 -0.13 -5.79
C VAL A 286 -18.40 -0.62 -6.40
N SER A 287 -19.51 0.08 -6.17
CA SER A 287 -20.74 -0.21 -6.91
C SER A 287 -20.65 0.27 -8.38
N PRO A 288 -21.33 -0.38 -9.34
CA PRO A 288 -21.40 0.08 -10.72
C PRO A 288 -21.91 1.52 -10.85
N GLN A 289 -22.89 1.91 -10.04
CA GLN A 289 -23.46 3.27 -10.07
C GLN A 289 -22.43 4.31 -9.64
N GLU A 290 -21.69 4.05 -8.55
CA GLU A 290 -20.61 4.93 -8.10
C GLU A 290 -19.46 4.97 -9.12
N ARG A 291 -19.12 3.83 -9.75
CA ARG A 291 -18.12 3.79 -10.84
C ARG A 291 -18.53 4.65 -12.03
N HIS A 292 -19.79 4.58 -12.45
CA HIS A 292 -20.31 5.36 -13.57
C HIS A 292 -20.28 6.86 -13.25
N ALA A 293 -20.84 7.26 -12.10
CA ALA A 293 -20.84 8.65 -11.66
C ALA A 293 -19.42 9.23 -11.56
N TRP A 294 -18.43 8.44 -11.15
CA TRP A 294 -17.03 8.86 -11.13
C TRP A 294 -16.49 9.20 -12.52
N PHE A 295 -16.80 8.41 -13.54
CA PHE A 295 -16.36 8.70 -14.90
C PHE A 295 -17.07 9.91 -15.50
N GLU A 296 -18.36 10.12 -15.20
CA GLU A 296 -19.08 11.33 -15.63
C GLU A 296 -18.48 12.60 -15.02
N MET A 297 -18.01 12.55 -13.76
CA MET A 297 -17.38 13.68 -13.09
C MET A 297 -15.92 13.91 -13.50
N GLN A 298 -15.29 12.95 -14.19
CA GLN A 298 -13.92 13.03 -14.68
C GLN A 298 -13.94 13.31 -16.17
N GLU A 299 -14.08 14.58 -16.59
CA GLU A 299 -13.72 14.97 -17.96
C GLU A 299 -12.23 14.67 -18.18
N LEU A 300 -11.90 13.52 -18.76
CA LEU A 300 -10.53 13.11 -19.04
C LEU A 300 -10.30 13.10 -20.56
N PRO A 301 -9.23 13.75 -21.06
CA PRO A 301 -8.77 13.53 -22.42
C PRO A 301 -8.26 12.09 -22.59
N GLU A 302 -8.43 11.56 -23.80
CA GLU A 302 -8.02 10.22 -24.21
C GLU A 302 -6.51 9.95 -24.03
N GLN A 303 -6.23 8.66 -23.87
CA GLN A 303 -4.92 8.09 -23.61
C GLN A 303 -4.03 8.09 -24.85
N ASP A 304 -2.71 8.10 -24.63
CA ASP A 304 -1.78 7.35 -25.47
C ASP A 304 -1.12 6.24 -24.62
N GLU A 305 -1.05 5.06 -25.22
CA GLU A 305 -0.26 3.91 -24.82
C GLU A 305 1.21 4.07 -25.26
N ASP A 306 2.07 3.27 -24.64
CA ASP A 306 3.48 3.01 -24.93
C ASP A 306 4.54 4.08 -24.61
N ASP A 307 5.57 3.65 -23.87
CA ASP A 307 6.87 3.42 -24.51
C ASP A 307 7.92 2.84 -23.56
N ALA A 308 8.76 2.02 -24.19
CA ALA A 308 9.80 1.16 -23.67
C ALA A 308 11.00 1.88 -23.03
N ASP A 309 11.81 1.09 -22.33
CA ASP A 309 12.95 1.49 -21.53
C ASP A 309 14.17 1.92 -22.38
N GLU A 310 14.53 3.20 -22.36
CA GLU A 310 15.92 3.64 -22.59
C GLU A 310 16.70 3.64 -21.26
N ALA A 311 17.92 3.10 -21.30
CA ALA A 311 18.85 3.00 -20.18
C ALA A 311 19.49 4.37 -19.86
N ASP A 312 18.84 5.12 -18.98
CA ASP A 312 19.42 6.33 -18.36
C ASP A 312 20.79 6.01 -17.69
N GLU A 313 21.79 6.86 -17.91
CA GLU A 313 23.14 6.75 -17.33
C GLU A 313 23.12 6.99 -15.79
N ILE A 314 23.89 6.19 -15.04
CA ILE A 314 23.99 6.30 -13.59
C ILE A 314 24.87 7.50 -13.20
N THR A 315 24.35 8.38 -12.35
CA THR A 315 25.08 9.50 -11.75
C THR A 315 25.58 9.12 -10.36
N TYR A 316 26.87 9.35 -10.12
CA TYR A 316 27.56 9.10 -8.86
C TYR A 316 27.79 10.42 -8.12
N THR A 317 27.53 10.45 -6.80
CA THR A 317 27.63 11.67 -5.98
C THR A 317 28.95 11.76 -5.21
N GLU A 318 29.75 10.69 -5.19
CA GLU A 318 31.02 10.60 -4.47
C GLU A 318 30.89 10.79 -2.94
N ASP A 319 29.68 10.66 -2.40
CA ASP A 319 29.42 10.79 -0.96
C ASP A 319 30.21 9.76 -0.13
N GLU A 320 30.52 10.13 1.11
CA GLU A 320 31.03 9.20 2.10
C GLU A 320 30.03 8.07 2.37
N ILE A 321 30.55 6.94 2.84
CA ILE A 321 29.70 5.78 3.06
C ILE A 321 28.84 5.96 4.32
N ASP A 322 27.54 5.89 4.09
CA ASP A 322 26.54 5.81 5.14
C ASP A 322 26.37 4.35 5.57
N ARG A 323 26.74 4.10 6.82
CA ARG A 323 26.70 2.77 7.45
C ARG A 323 25.39 2.53 8.19
N SER A 324 24.45 3.47 8.18
CA SER A 324 23.23 3.42 8.97
C SER A 324 22.05 2.89 8.17
N CYS A 325 21.16 2.10 8.79
CA CYS A 325 19.93 1.68 8.14
C CYS A 325 18.91 2.82 8.21
N HIS A 326 18.68 3.55 7.12
CA HIS A 326 17.63 4.59 7.04
C HIS A 326 16.22 4.08 6.75
N TRP A 327 15.98 2.78 6.93
CA TRP A 327 14.63 2.22 6.81
C TRP A 327 13.67 2.92 7.78
N GLY A 328 12.62 3.53 7.24
CA GLY A 328 11.63 4.31 7.99
C GLY A 328 11.94 5.80 8.15
N ASP A 329 13.14 6.27 7.78
CA ASP A 329 13.51 7.70 7.76
C ASP A 329 13.10 8.40 6.46
N GLU A 330 12.55 7.66 5.50
CA GLU A 330 12.06 8.22 4.25
C GLU A 330 10.83 9.10 4.51
N GLY A 331 11.07 10.40 4.75
CA GLY A 331 10.18 11.44 4.24
C GLY A 331 10.02 11.28 2.71
N PRO A 332 9.05 11.95 2.07
CA PRO A 332 8.67 11.69 0.69
C PRO A 332 9.77 12.11 -0.30
N VAL A 333 10.85 11.33 -0.41
CA VAL A 333 11.77 11.37 -1.54
C VAL A 333 11.03 10.71 -2.71
N ARG A 334 10.21 11.53 -3.36
CA ARG A 334 9.55 11.17 -4.61
C ARG A 334 10.65 10.98 -5.63
N GLY A 335 10.69 9.81 -6.27
CA GLY A 335 11.46 9.67 -7.48
C GLY A 335 11.02 10.76 -8.44
N SER A 336 11.95 11.60 -8.88
CA SER A 336 11.64 12.65 -9.86
C SER A 336 11.10 12.00 -11.13
N ALA A 337 10.04 12.58 -11.71
CA ALA A 337 9.54 12.14 -13.00
C ALA A 337 10.61 12.41 -14.08
N ARG A 338 10.67 11.57 -15.12
CA ARG A 338 11.50 11.85 -16.28
C ARG A 338 11.11 13.22 -16.87
N PRO A 339 12.07 14.07 -17.27
CA PRO A 339 11.75 15.27 -18.05
C PRO A 339 11.03 14.84 -19.33
N ARG A 340 9.88 15.47 -19.62
CA ARG A 340 9.28 15.39 -20.95
C ARG A 340 10.21 16.09 -21.95
N ARG A 341 10.53 15.46 -23.07
CA ARG A 341 11.14 16.15 -24.21
C ARG A 341 10.08 17.06 -24.86
N ASP A 342 10.51 18.30 -25.09
CA ASP A 342 9.93 19.36 -25.93
C ASP A 342 8.41 19.49 -26.03
N VAL A 343 7.83 20.47 -25.30
CA VAL A 343 6.86 21.49 -25.78
C VAL A 343 6.84 22.63 -24.71
N PRO A 344 6.75 23.93 -25.08
CA PRO A 344 6.97 25.04 -24.15
C PRO A 344 5.82 25.26 -23.16
N ALA A 345 6.17 25.77 -21.97
CA ALA A 345 5.21 26.23 -20.97
C ALA A 345 4.32 27.39 -21.48
N PRO A 346 3.15 27.58 -20.88
CA PRO A 346 3.04 28.75 -20.03
C PRO A 346 2.39 28.48 -18.66
N GLY A 347 3.16 28.86 -17.64
CA GLY A 347 2.74 29.68 -16.50
C GLY A 347 1.58 29.24 -15.62
N HIS A 348 1.90 28.80 -14.39
CA HIS A 348 1.26 29.31 -13.18
C HIS A 348 2.24 29.23 -11.99
N ARG A 349 2.37 30.35 -11.25
CA ARG A 349 3.17 30.45 -10.01
C ARG A 349 2.46 29.71 -8.88
N VAL A 350 3.17 28.79 -8.21
CA VAL A 350 2.75 28.20 -6.93
C VAL A 350 3.49 28.93 -5.79
N PRO A 351 2.79 29.45 -4.76
CA PRO A 351 3.46 30.04 -3.59
C PRO A 351 4.12 28.95 -2.72
N PRO A 352 5.18 29.29 -1.96
CA PRO A 352 5.95 28.32 -1.19
C PRO A 352 5.10 27.70 -0.07
N GLN A 353 5.10 26.36 0.00
CA GLN A 353 4.53 25.63 1.13
C GLN A 353 5.35 25.91 2.40
N ARG A 354 4.68 26.40 3.45
CA ARG A 354 5.23 26.42 4.81
C ARG A 354 5.34 24.98 5.32
N ASN A 355 6.57 24.54 5.57
CA ASN A 355 6.86 23.29 6.24
C ASN A 355 6.17 23.24 7.60
N SER A 356 5.35 22.21 7.82
CA SER A 356 4.94 21.81 9.17
C SER A 356 6.09 21.01 9.81
N PRO A 357 6.38 21.17 11.11
CA PRO A 357 7.44 20.42 11.77
C PRO A 357 7.13 18.91 11.72
N ALA A 358 8.16 18.13 11.40
CA ALA A 358 8.14 16.69 11.37
C ALA A 358 7.74 16.11 12.74
N GLU A 359 6.80 15.17 12.75
CA GLU A 359 6.38 14.42 13.94
C GLU A 359 7.52 13.47 14.38
N GLU A 360 8.33 13.93 15.32
CA GLU A 360 9.17 13.09 16.17
C GLU A 360 8.31 12.24 17.11
N GLY A 361 8.57 10.93 17.12
CA GLY A 361 8.10 10.00 18.15
C GLY A 361 6.68 9.46 17.94
N ARG A 362 6.57 8.29 17.29
CA ARG A 362 5.35 7.47 17.33
C ARG A 362 4.99 7.17 18.79
N PHE A 363 4.04 7.94 19.32
CA PHE A 363 3.53 7.83 20.67
C PHE A 363 2.85 6.45 20.86
N ARG A 364 3.56 5.47 21.43
CA ARG A 364 3.05 4.14 21.73
C ARG A 364 2.19 4.20 22.98
N VAL A 365 0.88 4.28 22.80
CA VAL A 365 -0.09 4.22 23.90
C VAL A 365 -0.49 2.78 24.17
N THR A 366 -0.23 2.31 25.37
CA THR A 366 -0.73 1.01 25.84
C THR A 366 -2.24 1.06 26.08
N ASP A 367 -2.92 -0.09 25.97
CA ASP A 367 -4.36 -0.17 26.26
C ASP A 367 -4.70 0.29 27.69
N ARG A 368 -3.79 0.06 28.64
CA ARG A 368 -3.93 0.54 30.03
C ARG A 368 -3.95 2.07 30.09
N GLN A 369 -3.06 2.74 29.36
CA GLN A 369 -3.01 4.21 29.29
C GLN A 369 -4.23 4.78 28.57
N ARG A 370 -4.72 4.12 27.50
CA ARG A 370 -5.97 4.51 26.83
C ARG A 370 -7.18 4.40 27.75
N ARG A 371 -7.30 3.31 28.51
CA ARG A 371 -8.39 3.13 29.50
C ARG A 371 -8.37 4.18 30.59
N ALA A 372 -7.20 4.48 31.16
CA ALA A 372 -7.07 5.52 32.17
C ALA A 372 -7.44 6.92 31.63
N ALA A 373 -6.99 7.25 30.42
CA ALA A 373 -7.34 8.50 29.78
C ALA A 373 -8.83 8.58 29.38
N ALA A 374 -9.43 7.48 28.96
CA ALA A 374 -10.85 7.40 28.62
C ALA A 374 -11.74 7.74 29.83
N LEU A 375 -11.38 7.21 31.01
CA LEU A 375 -12.02 7.56 32.29
C LEU A 375 -11.83 9.05 32.65
N LEU A 376 -10.63 9.60 32.43
CA LEU A 376 -10.33 11.00 32.75
C LEU A 376 -11.11 11.99 31.85
N HIS A 377 -11.34 11.64 30.60
CA HIS A 377 -12.01 12.48 29.60
C HIS A 377 -13.49 12.13 29.41
N ASP A 378 -14.05 11.25 30.26
CA ASP A 378 -15.44 10.76 30.20
C ASP A 378 -15.86 10.32 28.78
N CYS A 379 -15.04 9.48 28.15
CA CYS A 379 -15.24 9.04 26.76
C CYS A 379 -14.84 7.56 26.58
N ARG A 380 -15.08 7.00 25.39
CA ARG A 380 -14.74 5.61 25.08
C ARG A 380 -13.23 5.46 24.80
N THR A 381 -12.68 4.27 25.03
CA THR A 381 -11.25 3.99 24.85
C THR A 381 -10.72 4.25 23.44
N TRP A 382 -11.56 4.08 22.42
CA TRP A 382 -11.22 4.37 21.03
C TRP A 382 -11.29 5.87 20.68
N GLU A 383 -11.95 6.69 21.52
CA GLU A 383 -12.03 8.15 21.36
C GLU A 383 -10.75 8.85 21.84
N ILE A 384 -9.86 8.11 22.53
CA ILE A 384 -8.59 8.60 23.04
C ILE A 384 -7.48 8.51 22.00
N GLY A 385 -6.80 9.64 21.77
CA GLY A 385 -5.61 9.72 20.93
C GLY A 385 -4.66 10.84 21.34
N PRO A 386 -3.46 10.90 20.75
CA PRO A 386 -2.47 11.93 21.07
C PRO A 386 -2.84 13.31 20.51
N CYS A 387 -2.65 14.35 21.30
CA CYS A 387 -2.67 15.73 20.84
C CYS A 387 -1.64 15.94 19.72
N PHE A 388 -2.03 16.60 18.63
CA PHE A 388 -1.15 16.85 17.49
C PHE A 388 0.06 17.75 17.82
N GLY A 389 -0.04 18.60 18.85
CA GLY A 389 1.04 19.53 19.21
C GLY A 389 1.98 19.06 20.32
N CYS A 390 1.56 18.12 21.18
CA CYS A 390 2.37 17.70 22.35
C CYS A 390 2.26 16.21 22.69
N SER A 391 1.55 15.45 21.86
CA SER A 391 1.33 14.00 22.00
C SER A 391 0.60 13.55 23.28
N THR A 392 0.18 14.45 24.16
CA THR A 392 -0.61 14.13 25.35
C THR A 392 -1.95 13.49 24.98
N LEU A 393 -2.35 12.43 25.70
CA LEU A 393 -3.64 11.77 25.48
C LEU A 393 -4.81 12.70 25.78
N MET A 394 -5.70 12.80 24.80
CA MET A 394 -6.92 13.59 24.88
C MET A 394 -8.05 12.88 24.15
N HIS A 395 -9.27 13.37 24.37
CA HIS A 395 -10.42 13.05 23.54
C HIS A 395 -10.18 13.57 22.10
N ARG A 396 -9.63 12.71 21.24
CA ARG A 396 -9.14 13.04 19.90
C ARG A 396 -10.12 12.65 18.80
N TYR A 397 -10.91 11.60 19.02
CA TYR A 397 -11.87 11.07 18.06
C TYR A 397 -13.28 11.12 18.64
N GLY A 398 -14.33 11.08 17.81
CA GLY A 398 -15.72 11.16 18.27
C GLY A 398 -16.33 12.57 18.22
N ARG A 399 -17.53 12.74 18.80
CA ARG A 399 -18.40 13.92 18.61
C ARG A 399 -17.84 15.23 19.17
N HIS A 400 -16.84 15.15 20.05
CA HIS A 400 -16.16 16.31 20.65
C HIS A 400 -14.64 16.31 20.41
N ALA A 401 -14.23 15.65 19.32
CA ALA A 401 -12.84 15.52 18.89
C ALA A 401 -12.11 16.86 18.72
N GLY A 402 -10.95 16.98 19.35
CA GLY A 402 -10.01 18.07 19.10
C GLY A 402 -8.69 17.58 18.53
N MET A 403 -8.13 18.29 17.55
CA MET A 403 -6.78 18.03 17.03
C MET A 403 -5.68 18.42 18.05
N TYR A 404 -5.96 19.43 18.88
CA TYR A 404 -5.03 19.97 19.88
C TYR A 404 -5.65 19.96 21.27
N CYS A 405 -4.86 19.63 22.30
CA CYS A 405 -5.30 19.68 23.70
C CYS A 405 -5.53 21.13 24.15
N ALA A 406 -6.20 21.32 25.29
CA ALA A 406 -6.47 22.67 25.83
C ALA A 406 -5.20 23.53 25.97
N GLY A 407 -4.08 22.93 26.40
CA GLY A 407 -2.80 23.60 26.54
C GLY A 407 -2.12 23.97 25.21
N CYS A 408 -2.30 23.19 24.14
CA CYS A 408 -1.82 23.55 22.80
C CYS A 408 -2.74 24.59 22.14
N ARG A 409 -4.06 24.48 22.34
CA ARG A 409 -5.04 25.46 21.81
C ARG A 409 -4.82 26.86 22.37
N SER A 410 -4.42 27.01 23.63
CA SER A 410 -4.11 28.32 24.22
C SER A 410 -2.83 28.94 23.67
N LYS A 411 -1.86 28.13 23.21
CA LYS A 411 -0.62 28.60 22.57
C LYS A 411 -0.84 29.05 21.13
N ILE A 412 -1.75 28.40 20.40
CA ILE A 412 -2.08 28.73 19.00
C ILE A 412 -2.95 30.00 18.89
N ARG A 413 -3.69 30.36 19.95
CA ARG A 413 -4.60 31.53 19.98
C ARG A 413 -3.98 32.84 20.44
N ARG A 414 -2.67 32.90 20.74
CA ARG A 414 -1.99 34.19 21.02
C ARG A 414 -1.51 34.78 19.68
N PRO A 415 -1.88 36.03 19.34
CA PRO A 415 -1.57 36.66 18.06
C PRO A 415 -0.06 36.85 17.84
#